data_AF-A0A444F7U6-F1
#
_entry.id   AF-A0A444F7U6-F1
#
_cell.length_a   1.000
_cell.length_b   1.000
_cell.length_c   1.000
_cell.angle_alpha   90.00
_cell.angle_beta   90.00
_cell.angle_gamma   90.00
#
_symmetry.space_group_name_H-M   'P 1'
#
loop_
_entity.id
_entity.type
_entity.pdbx_description
1 polymer ?
#
loop_
_entity_poly.entity_id
_entity_poly.type
_entity_poly.pdbx_seq_one_letter_code
_entity_poly.pdbx_strand_id
1 'polypeptide(L)'
;MVASEYNNCFPCPTLQRSLRDIAALYNCRASLEELENHRKSSGLLSITAKCFGAANISAVLIDDGILFDKMCDLEWHKSFAPAVGRILRIEHLAETILNDVRIPHLLFSSILLPHKSVVADKIVAMKTIAAYRSGLQIDTEVSKADAEKGLLADLNGKYGEIICFCNFSAGRPVRIKNKSLIDFLFICSLEVATSFDLPMQVHTG
;
A
#
# COMPACT_ATOMS: atom_id res chain seq x y z
N MET A 1 -29.13 15.13 0.38
CA MET A 1 -28.79 16.24 -0.54
C MET A 1 -27.34 16.06 -1.00
N VAL A 2 -27.05 15.01 -1.78
CA VAL A 2 -25.71 14.72 -2.38
C VAL A 2 -25.91 13.88 -3.67
N ALA A 3 -26.93 14.20 -4.47
CA ALA A 3 -27.23 13.47 -5.71
C ALA A 3 -27.11 14.36 -6.97
N SER A 4 -26.90 15.68 -6.82
CA SER A 4 -26.96 16.63 -7.93
C SER A 4 -25.63 17.05 -8.52
N GLU A 5 -24.48 16.70 -7.93
CA GLU A 5 -23.17 17.19 -8.38
C GLU A 5 -22.45 16.26 -9.38
N TYR A 6 -22.93 15.03 -9.60
CA TYR A 6 -22.28 14.08 -10.51
C TYR A 6 -22.72 14.17 -11.98
N ASN A 7 -23.72 15.00 -12.30
CA ASN A 7 -24.22 15.14 -13.68
C ASN A 7 -23.35 16.05 -14.58
N ASN A 8 -22.28 16.67 -14.05
CA ASN A 8 -21.45 17.63 -14.79
C ASN A 8 -20.00 17.19 -15.06
N CYS A 9 -19.62 15.94 -14.75
CA CYS A 9 -18.37 15.40 -15.28
C CYS A 9 -18.61 14.87 -16.71
N PHE A 10 -17.77 15.27 -17.66
CA PHE A 10 -17.64 14.60 -18.96
C PHE A 10 -17.72 13.08 -18.78
N PRO A 11 -18.44 12.35 -19.64
CA PRO A 11 -18.64 10.91 -19.45
C PRO A 11 -17.30 10.19 -19.49
N CYS A 12 -16.76 9.84 -18.32
CA CYS A 12 -15.58 9.00 -18.20
C CYS A 12 -15.92 7.63 -18.82
N PRO A 13 -15.28 7.21 -19.93
CA PRO A 13 -15.64 5.96 -20.61
C PRO A 13 -15.52 4.74 -19.68
N THR A 14 -14.53 4.75 -18.78
CA THR A 14 -14.34 3.71 -17.77
C THR A 14 -15.52 3.64 -16.81
N LEU A 15 -16.02 4.78 -16.33
CA LEU A 15 -17.18 4.83 -15.43
C LEU A 15 -18.43 4.30 -16.15
N GLN A 16 -18.69 4.73 -17.37
CA GLN A 16 -19.85 4.29 -18.15
C GLN A 16 -19.81 2.79 -18.44
N ARG A 17 -18.63 2.24 -18.73
CA ARG A 17 -18.44 0.79 -18.91
C ARG A 17 -18.72 0.05 -17.60
N SER A 18 -18.09 0.46 -16.50
CA SER A 18 -18.29 -0.17 -15.19
C SER A 18 -19.75 -0.12 -14.73
N LEU A 19 -20.46 0.99 -14.97
CA LEU A 19 -21.88 1.10 -14.66
C LEU A 19 -22.72 0.06 -15.42
N ARG A 20 -22.49 -0.10 -16.73
CA ARG A 20 -23.24 -1.07 -17.54
C ARG A 20 -22.93 -2.51 -17.12
N ASP A 21 -21.65 -2.83 -16.96
CA ASP A 21 -21.22 -4.21 -16.67
C ASP A 21 -21.68 -4.66 -15.28
N ILE A 22 -21.57 -3.78 -14.27
CA ILE A 22 -22.04 -4.08 -12.91
C ILE A 22 -23.58 -4.10 -12.84
N ALA A 23 -24.28 -3.22 -13.56
CA ALA A 23 -25.74 -3.25 -13.63
C ALA A 23 -26.25 -4.56 -14.24
N ALA A 24 -25.64 -5.02 -15.33
CA ALA A 24 -25.94 -6.29 -15.95
C ALA A 24 -25.69 -7.45 -14.99
N LEU A 25 -24.56 -7.44 -14.28
CA LEU A 25 -24.25 -8.46 -13.27
C LEU A 25 -25.29 -8.45 -12.13
N TYR A 26 -25.66 -7.28 -11.63
CA TYR A 26 -26.64 -7.13 -10.54
C TYR A 26 -28.09 -7.32 -10.97
N ASN A 27 -28.35 -7.39 -12.28
CA ASN A 27 -29.67 -7.43 -12.88
C ASN A 27 -30.54 -6.23 -12.45
N CYS A 28 -29.95 -5.02 -12.51
CA CYS A 28 -30.62 -3.76 -12.23
C CYS A 28 -30.39 -2.73 -13.35
N ARG A 29 -31.01 -1.55 -13.25
CA ARG A 29 -30.80 -0.48 -14.23
C ARG A 29 -29.39 0.11 -14.07
N ALA A 30 -28.80 0.52 -15.19
CA ALA A 30 -27.48 1.16 -15.22
C ALA A 30 -27.53 2.62 -14.75
N SER A 31 -27.75 2.83 -13.44
CA SER A 31 -27.67 4.12 -12.77
C SER A 31 -26.90 3.98 -11.45
N LEU A 32 -26.25 5.07 -11.01
CA LEU A 32 -25.53 5.08 -9.73
C LEU A 32 -26.45 4.78 -8.54
N GLU A 33 -27.66 5.36 -8.55
CA GLU A 33 -28.66 5.19 -7.50
C GLU A 33 -29.11 3.72 -7.36
N GLU A 34 -29.43 3.06 -8.47
CA GLU A 34 -29.90 1.67 -8.47
C GLU A 34 -28.79 0.71 -8.03
N LEU A 35 -27.55 0.95 -8.47
CA LEU A 35 -26.39 0.17 -8.04
C LEU A 35 -26.11 0.35 -6.55
N GLU A 36 -26.18 1.58 -6.05
CA GLU A 36 -25.96 1.87 -4.63
C GLU A 36 -27.04 1.22 -3.76
N ASN A 37 -28.30 1.34 -4.15
CA ASN A 37 -29.43 0.71 -3.46
C ASN A 37 -29.29 -0.83 -3.44
N HIS A 38 -28.93 -1.44 -4.58
CA HIS A 38 -28.69 -2.88 -4.66
C HIS A 38 -27.53 -3.33 -3.76
N ARG A 39 -26.42 -2.57 -3.71
CA ARG A 39 -25.28 -2.87 -2.85
C ARG A 39 -25.65 -2.79 -1.36
N LYS A 40 -26.43 -1.77 -0.98
CA LYS A 40 -26.91 -1.59 0.40
C LYS A 40 -27.84 -2.71 0.84
N SER A 41 -28.78 -3.13 -0.01
CA SER A 41 -29.75 -4.17 0.33
C SER A 41 -29.15 -5.58 0.31
N SER A 42 -28.20 -5.85 -0.58
CA SER A 42 -27.59 -7.19 -0.73
C SER A 42 -26.50 -7.47 0.31
N GLY A 43 -25.81 -6.42 0.79
CA GLY A 43 -24.71 -6.54 1.73
C GLY A 43 -23.37 -6.95 1.09
N LEU A 44 -22.27 -6.63 1.78
CA LEU A 44 -20.90 -6.72 1.25
C LEU A 44 -20.49 -8.15 0.85
N LEU A 45 -20.82 -9.15 1.68
CA LEU A 45 -20.45 -10.55 1.42
C LEU A 45 -21.07 -11.07 0.12
N SER A 46 -22.37 -10.82 -0.08
CA SER A 46 -23.13 -11.29 -1.25
C SER A 46 -22.62 -10.64 -2.54
N ILE A 47 -22.43 -9.31 -2.54
CA ILE A 47 -21.94 -8.62 -3.73
C ILE A 47 -20.51 -9.03 -4.08
N THR A 48 -19.64 -9.24 -3.09
CA THR A 48 -18.26 -9.68 -3.33
C THR A 48 -18.24 -11.09 -3.91
N ALA A 49 -18.99 -12.04 -3.33
CA ALA A 49 -19.09 -13.41 -3.88
C ALA A 49 -19.57 -13.41 -5.33
N LYS A 50 -20.59 -12.60 -5.63
CA LYS A 50 -21.14 -12.46 -6.97
C LYS A 50 -20.12 -11.89 -7.97
N CYS A 51 -19.41 -10.82 -7.60
CA CYS A 51 -18.38 -10.21 -8.44
C CYS A 51 -17.18 -11.14 -8.66
N PHE A 52 -16.67 -11.77 -7.60
CA PHE A 52 -15.52 -12.67 -7.69
C PHE A 52 -15.84 -13.92 -8.51
N GLY A 53 -17.02 -14.51 -8.31
CA GLY A 53 -17.49 -15.65 -9.09
C GLY A 53 -17.66 -15.30 -10.57
N ALA A 54 -18.28 -14.16 -10.89
CA ALA A 54 -18.46 -13.72 -12.27
C ALA A 54 -17.14 -13.38 -12.98
N ALA A 55 -16.16 -12.85 -12.25
CA ALA A 55 -14.83 -12.54 -12.77
C ALA A 55 -13.89 -13.77 -12.83
N ASN A 56 -14.31 -14.92 -12.32
CA ASN A 56 -13.53 -16.16 -12.24
C ASN A 56 -12.14 -15.95 -11.60
N ILE A 57 -12.12 -15.23 -10.48
CA ILE A 57 -10.88 -14.89 -9.77
C ILE A 57 -10.34 -16.12 -9.04
N SER A 58 -9.17 -16.62 -9.45
CA SER A 58 -8.50 -17.76 -8.80
C SER A 58 -7.55 -17.36 -7.68
N ALA A 59 -7.07 -16.12 -7.68
CA ALA A 59 -6.13 -15.62 -6.69
C ALA A 59 -6.29 -14.11 -6.44
N VAL A 60 -6.03 -13.67 -5.22
CA VAL A 60 -5.92 -12.26 -4.84
C VAL A 60 -4.60 -12.01 -4.13
N LEU A 61 -3.77 -11.15 -4.70
CA LEU A 61 -2.51 -10.72 -4.09
C LEU A 61 -2.64 -9.26 -3.66
N ILE A 62 -2.54 -8.99 -2.36
CA ILE A 62 -2.88 -7.69 -1.76
C ILE A 62 -1.62 -6.97 -1.31
N ASP A 63 -1.37 -5.79 -1.89
CA ASP A 63 -0.46 -4.79 -1.34
C ASP A 63 -1.05 -4.20 -0.06
N ASP A 64 -0.44 -4.54 1.08
CA ASP A 64 -0.92 -4.15 2.40
C ASP A 64 -0.41 -2.78 2.87
N GLY A 65 0.29 -2.04 2.00
CA GLY A 65 0.87 -0.74 2.32
C GLY A 65 -0.08 0.45 2.17
N ILE A 66 -1.38 0.21 1.99
CA ILE A 66 -2.44 1.23 1.99
C ILE A 66 -3.49 0.85 3.02
N LEU A 67 -3.83 1.81 3.88
CA LEU A 67 -4.88 1.63 4.90
C LEU A 67 -6.10 2.47 4.53
N PHE A 68 -7.26 1.82 4.51
CA PHE A 68 -8.58 2.46 4.40
C PHE A 68 -9.44 2.08 5.60
N ASP A 69 -10.36 2.96 5.99
CA ASP A 69 -11.23 2.83 7.17
C ASP A 69 -12.16 1.59 7.14
N LYS A 70 -12.43 1.06 5.95
CA LYS A 70 -13.33 -0.09 5.72
C LYS A 70 -12.67 -1.26 4.99
N MET A 71 -11.35 -1.33 5.02
CA MET A 71 -10.62 -2.43 4.39
C MET A 71 -10.81 -3.72 5.18
N CYS A 72 -11.15 -4.81 4.49
CA CYS A 72 -11.13 -6.15 5.07
C CYS A 72 -9.71 -6.73 5.05
N ASP A 73 -9.38 -7.58 6.03
CA ASP A 73 -8.08 -8.23 6.12
C ASP A 73 -7.91 -9.37 5.09
N LEU A 74 -6.73 -9.98 5.06
CA LEU A 74 -6.44 -11.10 4.15
C LEU A 74 -7.32 -12.32 4.42
N GLU A 75 -7.67 -12.60 5.68
CA GLU A 75 -8.49 -13.78 6.04
C GLU A 75 -9.89 -13.66 5.46
N TRP A 76 -10.48 -12.47 5.50
CA TRP A 76 -11.78 -12.21 4.88
C TRP A 76 -11.78 -12.56 3.38
N HIS A 77 -10.71 -12.24 2.66
CA HIS A 77 -10.59 -12.50 1.22
C HIS A 77 -10.49 -13.98 0.87
N LYS A 78 -10.05 -14.85 1.80
CA LYS A 78 -10.00 -16.31 1.58
C LYS A 78 -11.39 -16.94 1.38
N SER A 79 -12.44 -16.21 1.74
CA SER A 79 -13.83 -16.64 1.48
C SER A 79 -14.23 -16.55 0.01
N PHE A 80 -13.46 -15.86 -0.84
CA PHE A 80 -13.86 -15.53 -2.22
C PHE A 80 -12.88 -15.99 -3.29
N ALA A 81 -11.63 -16.28 -2.94
CA ALA A 81 -10.61 -16.74 -3.87
C ALA A 81 -9.83 -17.93 -3.28
N PRO A 82 -9.54 -18.98 -4.09
CA PRO A 82 -8.76 -20.13 -3.66
C PRO A 82 -7.37 -19.79 -3.09
N ALA A 83 -6.71 -18.77 -3.64
CA ALA A 83 -5.40 -18.33 -3.19
C ALA A 83 -5.44 -16.85 -2.77
N VAL A 84 -4.92 -16.54 -1.58
CA VAL A 84 -4.75 -15.17 -1.11
C VAL A 84 -3.33 -14.98 -0.60
N GLY A 85 -2.64 -13.97 -1.12
CA GLY A 85 -1.25 -13.68 -0.78
C GLY A 85 -1.03 -12.23 -0.39
N ARG A 86 -0.11 -12.00 0.54
CA ARG A 86 0.31 -10.66 0.96
C ARG A 86 1.48 -10.16 0.11
N ILE A 87 1.40 -8.94 -0.36
CA ILE A 87 2.49 -8.20 -1.01
C ILE A 87 2.97 -7.13 -0.03
N LEU A 88 4.24 -7.18 0.35
CA LEU A 88 4.82 -6.26 1.34
C LEU A 88 5.29 -4.97 0.68
N ARG A 89 4.70 -3.82 1.06
CA ARG A 89 5.20 -2.51 0.62
C ARG A 89 6.37 -2.03 1.49
N ILE A 90 7.53 -1.89 0.86
CA ILE A 90 8.79 -1.63 1.57
C ILE A 90 8.80 -0.27 2.27
N GLU A 91 8.22 0.76 1.66
CA GLU A 91 8.17 2.11 2.24
C GLU A 91 7.23 2.13 3.45
N HIS A 92 6.11 1.40 3.38
CA HIS A 92 5.16 1.34 4.49
C HIS A 92 5.76 0.57 5.68
N LEU A 93 6.49 -0.52 5.43
CA LEU A 93 7.21 -1.23 6.47
C LEU A 93 8.25 -0.33 7.15
N ALA A 94 9.07 0.38 6.37
CA ALA A 94 10.07 1.29 6.89
C ALA A 94 9.42 2.43 7.71
N GLU A 95 8.34 3.03 7.21
CA GLU A 95 7.56 4.03 7.94
C GLU A 95 6.95 3.47 9.23
N THR A 96 6.49 2.21 9.23
CA THR A 96 5.92 1.56 10.42
C THR A 96 6.99 1.40 11.51
N ILE A 97 8.18 0.93 11.13
CA ILE A 97 9.32 0.79 12.03
C ILE A 97 9.72 2.17 12.59
N LEU A 98 9.80 3.19 11.72
CA LEU A 98 10.16 4.56 12.12
C LEU A 98 9.11 5.23 13.00
N ASN A 99 7.86 4.79 12.96
CA ASN A 99 6.79 5.32 13.82
C ASN A 99 6.56 4.46 15.07
N ASP A 100 7.24 3.32 15.22
CA ASP A 100 7.19 2.51 16.44
C ASP A 100 8.06 3.15 17.52
N VAL A 101 7.40 3.62 18.57
CA VAL A 101 8.00 4.28 19.75
C VAL A 101 8.97 3.40 20.53
N ARG A 102 8.96 2.08 20.31
CA ARG A 102 9.83 1.11 21.00
C ARG A 102 11.16 0.91 20.30
N ILE A 103 11.28 1.34 19.05
CA ILE A 103 12.50 1.18 18.25
C ILE A 103 13.24 2.53 18.27
N PRO A 104 14.45 2.61 18.85
CA PRO A 104 15.26 3.82 18.75
C PRO A 104 15.44 4.20 17.28
N HIS A 105 14.91 5.35 16.88
CA HIS A 105 14.96 5.86 15.49
C HIS A 105 16.38 5.95 14.90
N LEU A 106 17.39 5.84 15.75
CA LEU A 106 18.82 5.92 15.41
C LEU A 106 19.41 4.60 14.93
N LEU A 107 18.70 3.49 15.08
CA LEU A 107 19.17 2.21 14.56
C LEU A 107 18.69 2.08 13.11
N PHE A 108 19.40 2.77 12.21
CA PHE A 108 19.31 2.55 10.75
C PHE A 108 19.44 1.05 10.43
N SER A 109 20.23 0.32 11.24
CA SER A 109 20.32 -1.14 11.23
C SER A 109 18.98 -1.85 11.43
N SER A 110 18.03 -1.34 12.20
CA SER A 110 16.70 -1.98 12.37
C SER A 110 15.85 -1.92 11.10
N ILE A 111 16.11 -0.96 10.22
CA ILE A 111 15.43 -0.81 8.93
C ILE A 111 16.06 -1.76 7.89
N LEU A 112 17.38 -2.00 8.01
CA LEU A 112 18.20 -2.79 7.07
C LEU A 112 18.56 -4.19 7.52
N LEU A 113 18.18 -4.59 8.72
CA LEU A 113 18.21 -5.98 9.13
C LEU A 113 16.84 -6.50 8.72
N PRO A 114 16.67 -6.94 7.46
CA PRO A 114 15.47 -7.60 7.06
C PRO A 114 15.31 -8.74 8.04
N HIS A 115 14.29 -8.60 8.88
CA HIS A 115 13.77 -9.65 9.70
C HIS A 115 13.50 -10.80 8.74
N LYS A 116 14.46 -11.74 8.62
CA LYS A 116 14.21 -13.06 8.04
C LYS A 116 12.92 -13.62 8.66
N SER A 117 12.66 -13.33 9.95
CA SER A 117 11.43 -13.68 10.66
C SER A 117 10.13 -12.99 10.20
N VAL A 118 10.18 -11.79 9.59
CA VAL A 118 8.98 -11.09 9.06
C VAL A 118 8.66 -11.57 7.64
N VAL A 119 9.71 -11.88 6.87
CA VAL A 119 9.61 -12.35 5.48
C VAL A 119 9.32 -13.84 5.39
N ALA A 120 9.85 -14.66 6.32
CA ALA A 120 9.99 -16.11 6.14
C ALA A 120 8.71 -16.89 5.81
N ASP A 121 7.52 -16.48 6.27
CA ASP A 121 6.31 -17.32 6.06
C ASP A 121 5.03 -16.54 5.71
N LYS A 122 5.11 -15.24 5.42
CA LYS A 122 3.90 -14.38 5.40
C LYS A 122 3.69 -13.53 4.14
N ILE A 123 4.60 -13.55 3.17
CA ILE A 123 4.49 -12.72 1.97
C ILE A 123 4.79 -13.54 0.71
N VAL A 124 4.16 -13.17 -0.41
CA VAL A 124 4.37 -13.80 -1.72
C VAL A 124 5.08 -12.89 -2.71
N ALA A 125 5.26 -11.61 -2.37
CA ALA A 125 5.95 -10.61 -3.16
C ALA A 125 6.30 -9.38 -2.31
N MET A 126 7.17 -8.53 -2.84
CA MET A 126 7.46 -7.20 -2.33
C MET A 126 7.00 -6.13 -3.32
N LYS A 127 6.77 -4.91 -2.84
CA LYS A 127 6.34 -3.75 -3.63
C LYS A 127 7.14 -2.51 -3.24
N THR A 128 7.60 -1.76 -4.23
CA THR A 128 8.03 -0.36 -4.05
C THR A 128 7.07 0.62 -4.72
N ILE A 129 6.88 1.78 -4.09
CA ILE A 129 6.20 2.95 -4.64
C ILE A 129 7.16 4.12 -4.89
N ALA A 130 8.45 3.84 -5.13
CA ALA A 130 9.48 4.85 -5.40
C ALA A 130 9.08 5.89 -6.46
N ALA A 131 8.42 5.45 -7.54
CA ALA A 131 7.87 6.34 -8.58
C ALA A 131 7.00 7.48 -8.02
N TYR A 132 6.14 7.19 -7.04
CA TYR A 132 5.27 8.19 -6.40
C TYR A 132 6.01 9.09 -5.40
N ARG A 133 7.18 8.68 -4.92
CA ARG A 133 7.88 9.35 -3.81
C ARG A 133 9.06 10.18 -4.31
N SER A 134 9.99 9.57 -5.05
CA SER A 134 11.26 10.16 -5.49
C SER A 134 11.57 9.93 -6.97
N GLY A 135 10.70 9.24 -7.71
CA GLY A 135 10.90 8.87 -9.11
C GLY A 135 11.70 7.58 -9.28
N LEU A 136 11.80 7.09 -10.52
CA LEU A 136 12.41 5.79 -10.86
C LEU A 136 13.87 5.86 -11.33
N GLN A 137 14.50 7.03 -11.29
CA GLN A 137 15.93 7.14 -11.56
C GLN A 137 16.74 6.65 -10.34
N ILE A 138 16.62 5.38 -10.00
CA ILE A 138 17.24 4.76 -8.83
C ILE A 138 18.77 4.85 -8.94
N ASP A 139 19.41 5.41 -7.93
CA ASP A 139 20.86 5.32 -7.74
C ASP A 139 21.21 3.95 -7.14
N THR A 140 21.85 3.08 -7.92
CA THR A 140 22.25 1.74 -7.48
C THR A 140 23.49 1.75 -6.59
N GLU A 141 24.24 2.86 -6.56
CA GLU A 141 25.48 3.02 -5.82
C GLU A 141 25.31 3.93 -4.59
N VAL A 142 24.06 4.20 -4.21
CA VAL A 142 23.74 5.06 -3.07
C VAL A 142 24.40 4.54 -1.79
N SER A 143 25.15 5.41 -1.13
CA SER A 143 25.88 5.01 0.07
C SER A 143 24.98 4.94 1.29
N LYS A 144 25.36 4.10 2.25
CA LYS A 144 24.74 4.04 3.58
C LYS A 144 24.70 5.43 4.25
N ALA A 145 25.78 6.20 4.11
CA ALA A 145 25.88 7.52 4.71
C ALA A 145 24.89 8.53 4.10
N ASP A 146 24.68 8.47 2.77
CA ASP A 146 23.69 9.31 2.10
C ASP A 146 22.26 8.96 2.51
N ALA A 147 21.98 7.67 2.68
CA ALA A 147 20.70 7.19 3.16
C ALA A 147 20.43 7.58 4.63
N GLU A 148 21.43 7.53 5.51
CA GLU A 148 21.35 8.02 6.90
C GLU A 148 21.10 9.53 6.96
N LYS A 149 21.81 10.31 6.13
CA LYS A 149 21.56 11.74 5.97
C LYS A 149 20.15 12.01 5.45
N GLY A 150 19.68 11.18 4.52
CA GLY A 150 18.33 11.21 3.99
C GLY A 150 17.26 10.93 5.04
N LEU A 151 17.49 9.94 5.91
CA LEU A 151 16.63 9.65 7.05
C LEU A 151 16.55 10.84 8.01
N LEU A 152 17.69 11.42 8.38
CA LEU A 152 17.71 12.61 9.24
C LEU A 152 16.92 13.76 8.61
N ALA A 153 17.05 13.97 7.29
CA ALA A 153 16.27 14.99 6.58
C ALA A 153 14.75 14.74 6.66
N ASP A 154 14.29 13.50 6.48
CA ASP A 154 12.87 13.14 6.62
C ASP A 154 12.36 13.24 8.07
N LEU A 155 13.25 13.06 9.07
CA LEU A 155 12.94 13.18 10.50
C LEU A 155 12.98 14.63 11.02
N ASN A 156 13.81 15.51 10.44
CA ASN A 156 13.99 16.90 10.90
C ASN A 156 12.70 17.74 10.83
N GLY A 157 11.70 17.33 10.04
CA GLY A 157 10.35 17.92 10.07
C GLY A 157 9.53 17.60 11.33
N LYS A 158 10.00 16.67 12.18
CA LYS A 158 9.34 16.21 13.42
C LYS A 158 10.07 16.69 14.70
N TYR A 159 11.36 16.95 14.61
CA TYR A 159 12.22 17.37 15.73
C TYR A 159 13.02 18.60 15.28
N GLY A 160 12.46 19.81 15.36
CA GLY A 160 13.20 21.03 14.98
C GLY A 160 14.48 21.16 15.83
N GLU A 161 15.63 21.43 15.18
CA GLU A 161 17.02 21.73 15.63
C GLU A 161 17.55 21.27 17.00
N ILE A 162 16.82 20.51 17.80
CA ILE A 162 17.22 19.99 19.09
C ILE A 162 16.84 18.52 19.07
N ILE A 163 17.86 17.68 18.88
CA ILE A 163 17.81 16.25 19.16
C ILE A 163 17.60 16.09 20.68
N CYS A 164 16.37 16.28 21.15
CA CYS A 164 15.99 15.93 22.50
C CYS A 164 15.42 14.51 22.47
N PHE A 165 16.21 13.58 22.98
CA PHE A 165 16.01 12.13 23.01
C PHE A 165 14.77 11.63 23.79
N CYS A 166 13.91 12.54 24.25
CA CYS A 166 12.84 12.22 25.17
C CYS A 166 11.62 13.11 24.87
N ASN A 167 10.88 12.86 23.78
CA ASN A 167 9.52 13.39 23.69
C ASN A 167 8.63 12.55 22.77
N PHE A 168 8.01 11.56 23.40
CA PHE A 168 6.67 11.07 23.10
C PHE A 168 5.71 12.28 23.05
N SER A 169 5.18 12.65 21.88
CA SER A 169 3.81 13.18 21.69
C SER A 169 3.59 13.79 20.29
N ALA A 170 2.49 13.40 19.66
CA ALA A 170 1.68 14.17 18.69
C ALA A 170 2.30 14.72 17.38
N GLY A 171 3.49 14.28 16.96
CA GLY A 171 4.03 14.61 15.63
C GLY A 171 3.32 13.87 14.48
N ARG A 172 3.28 14.46 13.28
CA ARG A 172 2.78 13.76 12.06
C ARG A 172 3.57 12.46 11.85
N PRO A 173 2.92 11.37 11.38
CA PRO A 173 3.63 10.13 11.06
C PRO A 173 4.78 10.41 10.09
N VAL A 174 5.93 9.76 10.33
CA VAL A 174 7.08 9.83 9.41
C VAL A 174 6.62 9.31 8.06
N ARG A 175 6.84 10.12 7.02
CA ARG A 175 6.57 9.79 5.64
C ARG A 175 7.86 9.91 4.86
N ILE A 176 8.40 8.79 4.38
CA ILE A 176 9.69 8.71 3.69
C ILE A 176 9.59 9.36 2.31
N LYS A 177 10.38 10.39 2.04
CA LYS A 177 10.39 11.11 0.76
C LYS A 177 11.80 11.31 0.22
N ASN A 178 12.81 11.21 1.07
CA ASN A 178 14.18 11.42 0.65
C ASN A 178 14.63 10.36 -0.36
N LYS A 179 15.15 10.83 -1.50
CA LYS A 179 15.57 9.98 -2.60
C LYS A 179 16.66 8.99 -2.22
N SER A 180 17.72 9.44 -1.54
CA SER A 180 18.82 8.57 -1.12
C SER A 180 18.34 7.48 -0.16
N LEU A 181 17.42 7.80 0.75
CA LEU A 181 16.81 6.79 1.62
C LEU A 181 15.97 5.78 0.83
N ILE A 182 15.13 6.24 -0.11
CA ILE A 182 14.27 5.37 -0.92
C ILE A 182 15.09 4.44 -1.82
N ASP A 183 16.08 4.98 -2.52
CA ASP A 183 16.95 4.22 -3.41
C ASP A 183 17.69 3.14 -2.60
N PHE A 184 18.22 3.51 -1.44
CA PHE A 184 18.92 2.58 -0.56
C PHE A 184 18.00 1.47 -0.01
N LEU A 185 16.79 1.83 0.45
CA LEU A 185 15.77 0.86 0.87
C LEU A 185 15.40 -0.11 -0.25
N PHE A 186 15.31 0.38 -1.48
CA PHE A 186 15.00 -0.42 -2.64
C PHE A 186 16.12 -1.42 -2.94
N ILE A 187 17.40 -0.99 -2.95
CA ILE A 187 18.55 -1.89 -3.15
C ILE A 187 18.60 -2.98 -2.07
N CYS A 188 18.51 -2.61 -0.78
CA CYS A 188 18.46 -3.60 0.30
C CYS A 188 17.27 -4.56 0.17
N SER A 189 16.12 -4.07 -0.28
CA SER A 189 14.94 -4.92 -0.50
C SER A 189 15.12 -5.88 -1.68
N LEU A 190 15.88 -5.51 -2.71
CA LEU A 190 16.21 -6.40 -3.83
C LEU A 190 17.13 -7.54 -3.38
N GLU A 191 18.11 -7.26 -2.51
CA GLU A 191 18.97 -8.31 -1.93
C GLU A 191 18.14 -9.32 -1.15
N VAL A 192 17.17 -8.84 -0.35
CA VAL A 192 16.22 -9.68 0.39
C VAL A 192 15.36 -10.49 -0.55
N ALA A 193 14.72 -9.83 -1.52
CA ALA A 193 13.86 -10.48 -2.49
C ALA A 193 14.60 -11.60 -3.22
N THR A 194 15.85 -11.36 -3.62
CA THR A 194 16.72 -12.36 -4.25
C THR A 194 17.01 -13.53 -3.31
N SER A 195 17.30 -13.27 -2.03
CA SER A 195 17.61 -14.32 -1.04
C SER A 195 16.43 -15.25 -0.72
N PHE A 196 15.19 -14.81 -0.98
CA PHE A 196 13.95 -15.55 -0.72
C PHE A 196 13.19 -15.95 -1.99
N ASP A 197 13.76 -15.71 -3.19
CA ASP A 197 13.11 -15.94 -4.49
C ASP A 197 11.72 -15.26 -4.60
N LEU A 198 11.63 -14.02 -4.08
CA LEU A 198 10.40 -13.23 -4.09
C LEU A 198 10.39 -12.24 -5.26
N PRO A 199 9.27 -12.09 -5.99
CA PRO A 199 9.14 -11.04 -6.98
C PRO A 199 9.07 -9.65 -6.31
N MET A 200 9.71 -8.66 -6.93
CA MET A 200 9.63 -7.23 -6.56
C MET A 200 8.78 -6.47 -7.58
N GLN A 201 7.63 -5.95 -7.16
CA GLN A 201 6.77 -5.12 -7.97
C GLN A 201 7.16 -3.65 -7.88
N VAL A 202 7.66 -3.08 -8.98
CA VAL A 202 7.96 -1.66 -9.09
C VAL A 202 6.74 -0.92 -9.62
N HIS A 203 6.26 0.11 -8.91
CA HIS A 203 5.18 0.95 -9.45
C HIS A 203 5.77 1.82 -10.55
N THR A 204 5.09 1.92 -11.69
CA THR A 204 5.53 2.71 -12.85
C THR A 204 4.33 3.46 -13.43
N GLY A 205 4.50 4.74 -13.78
CA GLY A 205 3.45 5.59 -14.36
C GLY A 205 2.89 6.58 -13.35
#